data_AF-A0A9W8XXB9-F1
#
_entry.id   AF-A0A9W8XXB9-F1
#
_cell.length_a   1.000
_cell.length_b   1.000
_cell.length_c   1.000
_cell.angle_alpha   90.00
_cell.angle_beta   90.00
_cell.angle_gamma   90.00
#
_symmetry.space_group_name_H-M   'P 1'
#
loop_
_entity.id
_entity.type
_entity.pdbx_description
1 polymer ?
#
loop_
_entity_poly.entity_id
_entity_poly.type
_entity_poly.pdbx_seq_one_letter_code
_entity_poly.pdbx_strand_id
1 'polypeptide(L)'
;MLKYARILDARRSTLESIYVITDAEAAWTIWCQEERLNRLTYAWVVLDQEINLFYDNPLDLDVNELNSYLPTSEKLWTATSAETWLATYLELLKTNEAQTGSQEHGTSLAMLFKRFINGELSRAEDISQLELRLLLHPIQALIYHLYKSFSHCFSSNSQRHLQRFLTQVEEVQYLLKQWGAVIWFYIT
;
A
#
# COMPACT_ATOMS: atom_id res chain seq x y z
N MET A 1 -13.41 14.19 -5.58
CA MET A 1 -13.05 15.27 -4.63
C MET A 1 -11.66 15.10 -4.03
N LEU A 2 -11.24 13.89 -3.63
CA LEU A 2 -9.90 13.63 -3.04
C LEU A 2 -8.71 13.96 -3.98
N LYS A 3 -8.84 13.70 -5.29
CA LYS A 3 -7.82 14.03 -6.30
C LYS A 3 -7.46 15.52 -6.33
N TYR A 4 -8.45 16.40 -6.21
CA TYR A 4 -8.24 17.86 -6.23
C TYR A 4 -7.64 18.42 -4.94
N ALA A 5 -7.65 17.65 -3.85
CA ALA A 5 -7.07 18.03 -2.57
C ALA A 5 -5.58 17.68 -2.44
N ARG A 6 -4.96 17.08 -3.48
CA ARG A 6 -3.53 16.62 -3.47
C ARG A 6 -3.21 15.69 -2.30
N ILE A 7 -4.23 14.99 -1.80
CA ILE A 7 -4.11 14.02 -0.71
C ILE A 7 -3.40 12.74 -1.18
N LEU A 8 -3.45 12.46 -2.49
CA LEU A 8 -2.90 11.25 -3.12
C LEU A 8 -1.46 11.42 -3.63
N ASP A 9 -0.96 12.66 -3.73
CA ASP A 9 0.38 12.96 -4.25
C ASP A 9 1.47 12.45 -3.29
N ALA A 10 2.60 11.99 -3.83
CA ALA A 10 3.80 11.71 -3.03
C ALA A 10 4.26 13.00 -2.36
N ARG A 11 4.20 13.01 -1.03
CA ARG A 11 4.64 14.16 -0.24
C ARG A 11 6.06 13.88 0.19
N ARG A 12 7.00 14.73 -0.23
CA ARG A 12 8.43 14.55 0.08
C ARG A 12 8.57 14.27 1.57
N SER A 13 9.10 13.11 1.90
CA SER A 13 9.38 12.71 3.26
C SER A 13 10.26 13.78 3.88
N THR A 14 9.70 14.58 4.78
CA THR A 14 10.49 15.50 5.61
C THR A 14 11.60 14.78 6.37
N LEU A 15 11.50 13.45 6.49
CA LEU A 15 12.54 12.54 6.95
C LEU A 15 13.91 12.74 6.26
N GLU A 16 13.95 13.04 4.95
CA GLU A 16 15.21 13.34 4.25
C GLU A 16 15.82 14.68 4.69
N SER A 17 14.98 15.63 5.11
CA SER A 17 15.42 16.94 5.63
C SER A 17 15.72 16.96 7.13
N ILE A 18 15.36 15.92 7.90
CA ILE A 18 15.63 15.87 9.35
C ILE A 18 17.13 15.97 9.65
N TYR A 19 17.98 15.40 8.79
CA TYR A 19 19.44 15.52 8.92
C TYR A 19 19.95 16.98 8.86
N VAL A 20 19.14 17.91 8.35
CA VAL A 20 19.48 19.33 8.18
C VAL A 20 18.76 20.22 9.20
N ILE A 21 17.68 19.73 9.84
CA ILE A 21 16.87 20.53 10.76
C ILE A 21 17.48 20.45 12.17
N THR A 22 18.08 21.55 12.63
CA THR A 22 18.61 21.73 14.00
C THR A 22 17.54 21.75 15.10
N ASP A 23 16.25 21.76 14.76
CA ASP A 23 15.12 21.81 15.70
C ASP A 23 14.23 20.56 15.58
N ALA A 24 14.42 19.62 16.50
CA ALA A 24 13.66 18.36 16.54
C ALA A 24 12.15 18.59 16.70
N GLU A 25 11.72 19.66 17.36
CA GLU A 25 10.31 19.94 17.63
C GLU A 25 9.57 20.38 16.35
N ALA A 26 10.21 21.26 15.57
CA ALA A 26 9.71 21.66 14.26
C ALA A 26 9.63 20.46 13.30
N ALA A 27 10.67 19.61 13.27
CA ALA A 27 10.70 18.42 12.45
C ALA A 27 9.58 17.43 12.82
N TRP A 28 9.38 17.17 14.12
CA TRP A 28 8.33 16.28 14.62
C TRP A 28 6.93 16.80 14.29
N THR A 29 6.69 18.10 14.45
CA THR A 29 5.38 18.72 14.14
C THR A 29 5.03 18.57 12.67
N ILE A 30 5.98 18.85 11.77
CA ILE A 30 5.76 18.69 10.32
C ILE A 30 5.54 17.22 9.97
N TRP A 31 6.36 16.32 10.53
CA TRP A 31 6.18 14.88 10.34
C TRP A 31 4.78 14.41 10.77
N CYS A 32 4.29 14.83 11.95
CA CYS A 32 2.96 14.47 12.45
C CYS A 32 1.84 14.92 11.49
N GLN A 33 1.97 16.10 10.88
CA GLN A 33 0.99 16.59 9.91
C GLN A 33 0.97 15.74 8.64
N GLU A 34 2.15 15.39 8.12
CA GLU A 34 2.26 14.54 6.94
C GLU A 34 1.78 13.11 7.20
N GLU A 35 2.20 12.51 8.33
CA GLU A 35 1.79 11.17 8.73
C GLU A 35 0.28 11.08 8.93
N ARG A 36 -0.35 12.11 9.54
CA ARG A 36 -1.81 12.19 9.66
C ARG A 36 -2.50 12.15 8.31
N LEU A 37 -1.93 12.82 7.31
CA LEU A 37 -2.52 12.90 5.97
C LEU A 37 -2.29 11.59 5.21
N ASN A 38 -1.13 10.96 5.32
CA ASN A 38 -0.88 9.62 4.79
C ASN A 38 -1.86 8.60 5.38
N ARG A 39 -2.01 8.57 6.71
CA ARG A 39 -2.97 7.70 7.41
C ARG A 39 -4.40 7.94 6.94
N LEU A 40 -4.79 9.20 6.75
CA LEU A 40 -6.11 9.55 6.21
C LEU A 40 -6.29 9.03 4.78
N THR A 41 -5.28 9.18 3.90
CA THR A 41 -5.32 8.65 2.54
C THR A 41 -5.59 7.15 2.53
N TYR A 42 -4.84 6.39 3.33
CA TYR A 42 -5.00 4.94 3.38
C TYR A 42 -6.28 4.49 4.08
N ALA A 43 -6.80 5.26 5.04
CA ALA A 43 -8.14 5.04 5.56
C ALA A 43 -9.23 5.18 4.48
N TRP A 44 -9.09 6.15 3.57
CA TRP A 44 -9.98 6.29 2.42
C TRP A 44 -9.87 5.14 1.44
N VAL A 45 -8.65 4.64 1.19
CA VAL A 45 -8.44 3.45 0.32
C VAL A 45 -9.15 2.23 0.89
N VAL A 46 -9.01 1.98 2.19
CA VAL A 46 -9.71 0.87 2.86
C VAL A 46 -11.22 1.06 2.80
N LEU A 47 -11.72 2.27 3.02
CA LEU A 47 -13.15 2.54 2.99
C LEU A 47 -13.73 2.38 1.58
N ASP A 48 -13.05 2.91 0.55
CA ASP A 48 -13.41 2.74 -0.87
C ASP A 48 -13.50 1.25 -1.21
N GLN A 49 -12.51 0.49 -0.75
CA GLN A 49 -12.48 -0.94 -0.93
C GLN A 49 -13.68 -1.66 -0.30
N GLU A 50 -13.96 -1.39 0.99
CA GLU A 50 -15.03 -2.06 1.72
C GLU A 50 -16.40 -1.75 1.11
N ILE A 51 -16.68 -0.48 0.83
CA ILE A 51 -17.94 -0.06 0.23
C ILE A 51 -18.13 -0.75 -1.13
N ASN A 52 -17.12 -0.67 -2.00
CA ASN A 52 -17.25 -1.25 -3.34
C ASN A 52 -17.26 -2.78 -3.32
N LEU A 53 -16.66 -3.42 -2.30
CA LEU A 53 -16.79 -4.86 -2.09
C LEU A 53 -18.23 -5.26 -1.74
N PHE A 54 -18.93 -4.46 -0.92
CA PHE A 54 -20.33 -4.73 -0.57
C PHE A 54 -21.31 -4.52 -1.73
N TYR A 55 -21.03 -3.54 -2.59
CA TYR A 55 -21.93 -3.18 -3.70
C TYR A 55 -21.53 -3.78 -5.05
N ASP A 56 -20.48 -4.60 -5.10
CA ASP A 56 -19.90 -5.17 -6.34
C ASP A 56 -19.64 -4.10 -7.41
N ASN A 57 -19.11 -2.96 -6.94
CA ASN A 57 -18.82 -1.78 -7.75
C ASN A 57 -17.32 -1.73 -8.10
N PRO A 58 -16.94 -1.02 -9.18
CA PRO A 58 -15.53 -0.73 -9.42
C PRO A 58 -14.98 0.13 -8.28
N LEU A 59 -13.70 -0.02 -7.98
CA LEU A 59 -12.99 0.87 -7.06
C LEU A 59 -12.87 2.26 -7.68
N ASP A 60 -13.15 3.30 -6.90
CA ASP A 60 -13.10 4.69 -7.36
C ASP A 60 -11.66 5.24 -7.33
N LEU A 61 -10.81 4.69 -6.46
CA LEU A 61 -9.41 5.08 -6.32
C LEU A 61 -8.51 4.19 -7.19
N ASP A 62 -7.66 4.83 -8.01
CA ASP A 62 -6.64 4.12 -8.79
C ASP A 62 -5.35 3.99 -7.99
N VAL A 63 -4.81 2.78 -7.92
CA VAL A 63 -3.54 2.48 -7.25
C VAL A 63 -2.37 3.21 -7.90
N ASN A 64 -2.41 3.48 -9.20
CA ASN A 64 -1.36 4.24 -9.89
C ASN A 64 -1.31 5.71 -9.46
N GLU A 65 -2.42 6.24 -8.94
CA GLU A 65 -2.51 7.61 -8.43
C GLU A 65 -2.08 7.70 -6.96
N LEU A 66 -2.03 6.58 -6.24
CA LEU A 66 -1.65 6.49 -4.82
C LEU A 66 -0.12 6.46 -4.67
N ASN A 67 0.47 7.65 -4.75
CA ASN A 67 1.91 7.84 -4.61
C ASN A 67 2.32 8.25 -3.18
N SER A 68 1.37 8.43 -2.27
CA SER A 68 1.63 8.70 -0.85
C SER A 68 2.34 7.53 -0.16
N TYR A 69 3.24 7.84 0.78
CA TYR A 69 3.94 6.84 1.58
C TYR A 69 3.00 6.09 2.51
N LEU A 70 3.20 4.77 2.63
CA LEU A 70 2.47 3.95 3.58
C LEU A 70 2.63 4.48 5.01
N PRO A 71 1.61 4.32 5.87
CA PRO A 71 1.68 4.77 7.25
C PRO A 71 2.87 4.15 7.98
N THR A 72 3.59 4.98 8.71
CA THR A 72 4.75 4.56 9.49
C THR A 72 4.31 3.75 10.72
N SER A 73 5.23 2.98 11.31
CA SER A 73 5.02 2.17 12.52
C SER A 73 4.24 2.92 13.62
N GLU A 74 3.27 2.24 14.23
CA GLU A 74 2.46 2.77 15.33
C GLU A 74 3.33 3.30 16.48
N LYS A 75 4.48 2.68 16.76
CA LYS A 75 5.40 3.14 17.81
C LYS A 75 5.82 4.60 17.59
N LEU A 76 6.09 4.97 16.33
CA LEU A 76 6.52 6.31 15.95
C LEU A 76 5.37 7.32 16.02
N TRP A 77 4.15 6.87 15.67
CA TRP A 77 2.93 7.67 15.75
C TRP A 77 2.48 7.96 17.19
N THR A 78 2.67 7.01 18.09
CA THR A 78 2.29 7.15 19.51
C THR A 78 3.29 7.94 20.37
N ALA A 79 4.40 8.41 19.79
CA ALA A 79 5.39 9.20 20.50
C ALA A 79 4.77 10.48 21.10
N THR A 80 5.07 10.78 22.35
CA THR A 80 4.46 11.90 23.09
C THR A 80 5.29 13.19 23.06
N SER A 81 6.55 13.11 22.62
CA SER A 81 7.46 14.26 22.46
C SER A 81 8.39 14.08 21.27
N ALA A 82 8.93 15.18 20.74
CA ALA A 82 9.91 15.13 19.64
C ALA A 82 11.16 14.30 19.99
N GLU A 83 11.60 14.35 21.25
CA GLU A 83 12.76 13.58 21.72
C GLU A 83 12.50 12.07 21.67
N THR A 84 11.34 11.63 22.17
CA THR A 84 10.95 10.21 22.10
C THR A 84 10.74 9.76 20.66
N TRP A 85 10.13 10.59 19.84
CA TRP A 85 9.96 10.33 18.41
C TRP A 85 11.31 10.16 17.70
N LEU A 86 12.25 11.08 17.91
CA LEU A 86 13.58 11.04 17.29
C LEU A 86 14.39 9.82 17.75
N ALA A 87 14.34 9.48 19.05
CA ALA A 87 14.98 8.27 19.58
C ALA A 87 14.43 7.00 18.90
N THR A 88 13.09 6.90 18.80
CA THR A 88 12.41 5.76 18.15
C THR A 88 12.71 5.70 16.66
N TYR A 89 12.78 6.85 15.99
CA TYR A 89 13.14 6.97 14.58
C TYR A 89 14.57 6.46 14.32
N LEU A 90 15.54 6.88 15.14
CA LEU A 90 16.92 6.42 15.04
C LEU A 90 17.08 4.93 15.35
N GLU A 91 16.29 4.39 16.27
CA GLU A 91 16.26 2.95 16.54
C GLU A 91 15.79 2.17 15.31
N LEU A 92 14.70 2.60 14.68
CA LEU A 92 14.16 1.98 13.47
C LEU A 92 15.11 2.07 12.27
N LEU A 93 15.83 3.19 12.13
CA LEU A 93 16.87 3.31 11.10
C LEU A 93 17.98 2.27 11.28
N LYS A 94 18.47 2.10 12.51
CA LYS A 94 19.53 1.12 12.82
C LYS A 94 19.07 -0.32 12.57
N THR A 95 17.81 -0.65 12.87
CA THR A 95 17.28 -1.99 12.59
C THR A 95 17.11 -2.23 11.10
N ASN A 96 16.69 -1.21 10.34
CA ASN A 96 16.48 -1.33 8.89
C ASN A 96 17.82 -1.42 8.12
N GLU A 97 18.82 -0.61 8.50
CA GLU A 97 20.17 -0.68 7.92
C GLU A 97 20.84 -2.04 8.15
N ALA A 98 20.53 -2.72 9.26
CA ALA A 98 21.05 -4.05 9.57
C ALA A 98 20.37 -5.18 8.76
N GLN A 99 19.16 -4.96 8.25
CA GLN A 99 18.36 -5.99 7.58
C GLN A 99 18.33 -5.85 6.06
N THR A 100 18.49 -4.64 5.53
CA THR A 100 18.47 -4.36 4.10
C THR A 100 19.48 -3.26 3.80
N GLY A 101 20.54 -3.58 3.06
CA GLY A 101 21.55 -2.61 2.60
C GLY A 101 21.03 -1.56 1.60
N SER A 102 19.72 -1.35 1.54
CA SER A 102 19.02 -0.46 0.65
C SER A 102 18.09 0.41 1.50
N GLN A 103 18.41 1.70 1.59
CA GLN A 103 17.53 2.74 2.10
C GLN A 103 16.24 2.82 1.24
N GLU A 104 15.28 1.93 1.46
CA GLU A 104 13.95 2.10 0.87
C GLU A 104 13.06 2.85 1.84
N HIS A 105 13.26 4.17 1.84
CA HIS A 105 12.44 5.13 2.56
C HIS A 105 11.03 5.14 1.96
N GLY A 106 10.08 4.56 2.70
CA GLY A 106 8.65 4.64 2.43
C GLY A 106 8.21 3.94 1.14
N THR A 107 7.67 2.74 1.27
CA THR A 107 6.96 2.09 0.17
C THR A 107 5.61 2.77 -0.05
N SER A 108 5.24 3.08 -1.29
CA SER A 108 3.86 3.43 -1.63
C SER A 108 3.07 2.16 -1.92
N LEU A 109 1.73 2.22 -1.92
CA LEU A 109 0.91 1.07 -2.30
C LEU A 109 1.20 0.58 -3.73
N ALA A 110 1.46 1.49 -4.67
CA ALA A 110 1.87 1.12 -6.02
C ALA A 110 3.19 0.33 -6.03
N MET A 111 4.17 0.72 -5.20
CA MET A 111 5.43 0.00 -5.07
C MET A 111 5.24 -1.35 -4.39
N LEU A 112 4.47 -1.39 -3.29
CA LEU A 112 4.12 -2.62 -2.57
C LEU A 112 3.45 -3.63 -3.52
N PHE A 113 2.51 -3.16 -4.34
CA PHE A 113 1.82 -4.02 -5.30
C PHE A 113 2.77 -4.57 -6.37
N LYS A 114 3.72 -3.77 -6.88
CA LYS A 114 4.76 -4.24 -7.81
C LYS A 114 5.66 -5.31 -7.17
N ARG A 115 6.13 -5.07 -5.95
CA ARG A 115 6.95 -6.04 -5.19
C ARG A 115 6.20 -7.36 -4.97
N PHE A 116 4.89 -7.27 -4.70
CA PHE A 116 4.04 -8.45 -4.58
C PHE A 116 3.96 -9.25 -5.89
N ILE A 117 3.67 -8.60 -7.01
CA ILE A 117 3.61 -9.25 -8.34
C ILE A 117 4.95 -9.92 -8.70
N ASN A 118 6.07 -9.27 -8.36
CA ASN A 118 7.41 -9.79 -8.62
C ASN A 118 7.80 -10.98 -7.71
N GLY A 119 6.98 -11.34 -6.72
CA GLY A 119 7.29 -12.41 -5.77
C GLY A 119 8.34 -12.05 -4.72
N GLU A 120 8.67 -10.76 -4.58
CA GLU A 120 9.68 -10.27 -3.62
C GLU A 120 9.17 -10.31 -2.17
N LEU A 121 7.85 -10.46 -1.97
CA LEU A 121 7.19 -10.49 -0.66
C LEU A 121 6.86 -11.92 -0.21
N SER A 122 7.69 -12.90 -0.59
CA SER A 122 7.40 -14.32 -0.37
C SER A 122 7.45 -14.78 1.10
N ARG A 123 7.93 -13.95 2.04
CA ARG A 123 7.94 -14.28 3.48
C ARG A 123 6.93 -13.43 4.22
N ALA A 124 6.14 -14.07 5.09
CA ALA A 124 5.13 -13.39 5.91
C ALA A 124 5.73 -12.38 6.90
N GLU A 125 7.01 -12.52 7.27
CA GLU A 125 7.74 -11.58 8.13
C GLU A 125 7.99 -10.22 7.44
N ASP A 126 7.89 -10.16 6.11
CA ASP A 126 8.23 -8.97 5.31
C ASP A 126 7.02 -8.04 5.07
N ILE A 127 5.79 -8.42 5.47
CA ILE A 127 4.55 -7.68 5.17
C ILE A 127 3.75 -7.42 6.43
N SER A 128 3.50 -6.16 6.78
CA SER A 128 2.59 -5.79 7.87
C SER A 128 1.13 -6.15 7.59
N GLN A 129 0.33 -6.39 8.64
CA GLN A 129 -1.13 -6.62 8.51
C GLN A 129 -1.83 -5.49 7.74
N LEU A 130 -1.39 -4.24 7.92
CA LEU A 130 -1.93 -3.10 7.19
C LEU A 130 -1.62 -3.20 5.69
N GLU A 131 -0.37 -3.51 5.35
CA GLU A 131 0.09 -3.67 3.97
C GLU A 131 -0.64 -4.82 3.26
N LEU A 132 -0.84 -5.93 3.96
CA LEU A 132 -1.61 -7.08 3.47
C LEU A 132 -3.07 -6.72 3.18
N ARG A 133 -3.69 -5.90 4.04
CA ARG A 133 -5.06 -5.40 3.83
C ARG A 133 -5.11 -4.45 2.64
N LEU A 134 -4.15 -3.53 2.54
CA LEU A 134 -4.08 -2.57 1.44
C LEU A 134 -3.85 -3.23 0.08
N LEU A 135 -3.12 -4.34 0.05
CA LEU A 135 -2.88 -5.13 -1.16
C LEU A 135 -4.17 -5.75 -1.74
N LEU A 136 -5.19 -5.95 -0.90
CA LEU A 136 -6.48 -6.48 -1.37
C LEU A 136 -7.20 -5.49 -2.29
N HIS A 137 -6.97 -4.18 -2.13
CA HIS A 137 -7.53 -3.14 -3.00
C HIS A 137 -7.12 -3.32 -4.48
N PRO A 138 -5.82 -3.32 -4.87
CA PRO A 138 -5.44 -3.58 -6.27
C PRO A 138 -5.87 -4.96 -6.78
N ILE A 139 -5.87 -5.99 -5.94
CA ILE A 139 -6.33 -7.34 -6.33
C ILE A 139 -7.83 -7.31 -6.68
N GLN A 140 -8.65 -6.65 -5.88
CA GLN A 140 -10.08 -6.48 -6.14
C GLN A 140 -10.34 -5.70 -7.43
N ALA A 141 -9.57 -4.65 -7.71
CA ALA A 141 -9.62 -3.93 -8.98
C ALA A 141 -9.36 -4.88 -10.17
N LEU A 142 -8.33 -5.73 -10.08
CA LEU A 142 -8.03 -6.72 -11.12
C LEU A 142 -9.17 -7.71 -11.34
N ILE A 143 -9.75 -8.24 -10.26
CA ILE A 143 -10.90 -9.18 -10.33
C ILE A 143 -12.08 -8.52 -11.02
N TYR A 144 -12.41 -7.27 -10.66
CA TYR A 144 -13.51 -6.53 -11.27
C TYR A 144 -13.27 -6.29 -12.77
N HIS A 145 -12.06 -5.87 -13.14
CA HIS A 145 -11.67 -5.71 -14.54
C HIS A 145 -11.78 -7.01 -15.33
N LEU A 146 -11.40 -8.14 -14.74
CA LEU A 146 -11.54 -9.45 -15.36
C LEU A 146 -13.00 -9.81 -15.58
N TYR A 147 -13.84 -9.67 -14.56
CA TYR A 147 -15.27 -9.94 -14.66
C TYR A 147 -15.94 -9.11 -15.78
N LYS A 148 -15.64 -7.81 -15.84
CA LYS A 148 -16.17 -6.93 -16.88
C LYS A 148 -15.65 -7.30 -18.28
N SER A 149 -14.37 -7.65 -18.38
CA SER A 149 -13.77 -8.11 -19.64
C SER A 149 -14.39 -9.42 -20.11
N PHE A 150 -14.68 -10.34 -19.19
CA PHE A 150 -15.38 -11.60 -19.50
C PHE A 150 -16.76 -11.35 -20.11
N SER A 151 -17.58 -10.50 -19.47
CA SER A 151 -18.91 -10.13 -19.96
C SER A 151 -18.86 -9.55 -21.38
N HIS A 152 -17.88 -8.70 -21.66
CA HIS A 152 -17.67 -8.12 -22.99
C HIS A 152 -17.15 -9.13 -24.04
N CYS A 153 -16.28 -10.08 -23.65
CA CYS A 153 -15.75 -11.10 -24.54
C CYS A 153 -16.83 -12.09 -24.98
N PHE A 154 -17.73 -12.47 -24.08
CA PHE A 154 -18.87 -13.35 -24.41
C PHE A 154 -19.87 -12.66 -25.35
N SER A 155 -20.01 -11.33 -25.24
CA SER A 155 -20.84 -10.55 -26.15
C SER A 155 -20.24 -10.39 -27.56
N SER A 156 -18.94 -10.59 -27.75
CA SER A 156 -18.22 -10.34 -29.03
C SER A 156 -17.60 -11.57 -29.71
N ASN A 157 -17.84 -12.80 -29.21
CA ASN A 157 -17.47 -14.08 -29.84
C ASN A 157 -16.00 -14.18 -30.33
N SER A 158 -15.07 -13.54 -29.64
CA SER A 158 -13.67 -13.50 -30.07
C SER A 158 -12.78 -14.45 -29.26
N GLN A 159 -12.43 -15.60 -29.86
CA GLN A 159 -11.62 -16.66 -29.24
C GLN A 159 -10.24 -16.18 -28.74
N ARG A 160 -9.61 -15.19 -29.38
CA ARG A 160 -8.32 -14.64 -28.95
C ARG A 160 -8.41 -13.87 -27.63
N HIS A 161 -9.55 -13.19 -27.40
CA HIS A 161 -9.78 -12.47 -26.15
C HIS A 161 -10.06 -13.43 -24.99
N LEU A 162 -10.66 -14.59 -25.27
CA LEU A 162 -10.86 -15.66 -24.27
C LEU A 162 -9.53 -16.25 -23.77
N GLN A 163 -8.56 -16.51 -24.64
CA GLN A 163 -7.26 -17.05 -24.21
C GLN A 163 -6.50 -16.07 -23.31
N ARG A 164 -6.47 -14.77 -23.66
CA ARG A 164 -5.84 -13.73 -22.83
C ARG A 164 -6.56 -13.53 -21.49
N PHE A 165 -7.88 -13.68 -21.49
CA PHE A 165 -8.70 -13.66 -20.28
C PHE A 165 -8.34 -14.82 -19.34
N LEU A 166 -8.24 -16.05 -19.87
CA LEU A 166 -7.87 -17.22 -19.07
C LEU A 166 -6.51 -17.07 -18.40
N THR A 167 -5.49 -16.55 -19.11
CA THR A 167 -4.17 -16.32 -18.52
C THR A 167 -4.20 -15.27 -17.39
N GLN A 168 -5.02 -14.21 -17.53
CA GLN A 168 -5.16 -13.21 -16.48
C GLN A 168 -5.94 -13.75 -15.26
N VAL A 169 -6.90 -14.65 -15.48
CA VAL A 169 -7.60 -15.33 -14.37
C VAL A 169 -6.64 -16.25 -13.61
N GLU A 170 -5.79 -17.00 -14.31
CA GLU A 170 -4.77 -17.84 -13.69
C GLU A 170 -3.78 -17.02 -12.84
N GLU A 171 -3.36 -15.86 -13.35
CA GLU A 171 -2.49 -14.92 -12.63
C GLU A 171 -3.17 -14.40 -11.35
N VAL A 172 -4.41 -13.92 -11.43
CA VAL A 172 -5.16 -13.45 -10.26
C VAL A 172 -5.43 -14.59 -9.26
N GLN A 173 -5.71 -15.80 -9.73
CA GLN A 173 -5.85 -16.97 -8.86
C GLN A 173 -4.54 -17.32 -8.14
N TYR A 174 -3.40 -17.20 -8.82
CA TYR A 174 -2.09 -17.38 -8.21
C TYR A 174 -1.84 -16.33 -7.11
N LEU A 175 -2.10 -15.06 -7.40
CA LEU A 175 -1.97 -13.95 -6.45
C LEU A 175 -2.88 -14.14 -5.22
N LEU A 176 -4.14 -14.56 -5.42
CA LEU A 176 -5.06 -14.86 -4.32
C LEU A 176 -4.58 -16.04 -3.46
N LYS A 177 -4.02 -17.08 -4.06
CA LYS A 177 -3.45 -18.21 -3.32
C LYS A 177 -2.23 -17.80 -2.50
N GLN A 178 -1.34 -16.96 -3.06
CA GLN A 178 -0.21 -16.41 -2.32
C GLN A 178 -0.68 -15.53 -1.16
N TRP A 179 -1.64 -14.63 -1.40
CA TRP A 179 -2.21 -13.78 -0.35
C TRP A 179 -2.86 -14.61 0.76
N GLY A 180 -3.64 -15.65 0.41
CA GLY A 180 -4.25 -16.55 1.38
C GLY A 180 -3.22 -17.35 2.18
N ALA A 181 -2.10 -17.76 1.58
CA ALA A 181 -1.01 -18.44 2.28
C ALA A 181 -0.35 -17.53 3.33
N VAL A 182 -0.18 -16.24 3.02
CA VAL A 182 0.33 -15.25 3.98
C VAL A 182 -0.63 -15.05 5.14
N ILE A 183 -1.95 -15.01 4.89
CA ILE A 183 -2.96 -14.91 5.96
C ILE A 183 -2.93 -16.10 6.90
N TRP A 184 -2.82 -17.31 6.35
CA TRP A 184 -2.76 -18.51 7.16
C TRP A 184 -1.61 -18.47 8.17
N PHE A 185 -0.47 -17.89 7.79
CA PHE A 185 0.65 -17.69 8.69
C PHE A 185 0.34 -16.71 9.84
N TYR A 186 -0.52 -15.72 9.63
CA TYR A 186 -0.92 -14.76 10.67
C TYR A 186 -1.97 -15.28 11.65
N ILE A 187 -2.71 -16.34 11.29
CA ILE A 187 -3.78 -16.92 12.10
C ILE A 187 -3.28 -18.10 12.97
N THR A 188 -2.15 -18.71 12.62
CA THR A 188 -1.57 -19.87 13.31
C THR A 188 -0.51 -19.45 14.32
#